data_AF-A0A9E3JXK3-F1
#
_entry.id   AF-A0A9E3JXK3-F1
#
_cell.length_a   1.000
_cell.length_b   1.000
_cell.length_c   1.000
_cell.angle_alpha   90.00
_cell.angle_beta   90.00
_cell.angle_gamma   90.00
#
_symmetry.space_group_name_H-M   'P 1'
#
loop_
_entity.id
_entity.type
_entity.pdbx_description
1 polymer ?
#
loop_
_entity_poly.entity_id
_entity_poly.type
_entity_poly.pdbx_seq_one_letter_code
_entity_poly.pdbx_strand_id
1 'polypeptide(L)' 'ALAAAMRRAARGPLRLAALTGYGRQAGVVTHTPADAAAFDLHLTKPAGMEDLRRALEVNAELPVGSAGDARAG' A
#
# COMPACT_ATOMS: atom_id res chain seq x y z
N ALA A 1 4.46 -14.09 4.80
CA ALA A 1 3.44 -14.63 5.74
C ALA A 1 2.44 -13.55 6.20
N LEU A 2 2.87 -12.44 6.80
CA LEU A 2 1.97 -11.38 7.30
C LEU A 2 1.22 -10.64 6.19
N ALA A 3 1.92 -10.10 5.19
CA ALA A 3 1.27 -9.34 4.10
C ALA A 3 0.22 -10.18 3.36
N ALA A 4 0.54 -11.44 3.03
CA ALA A 4 -0.41 -12.37 2.43
C ALA A 4 -1.66 -12.60 3.31
N ALA A 5 -1.51 -12.69 4.64
CA ALA A 5 -2.64 -12.84 5.55
C ALA A 5 -3.53 -11.58 5.57
N MET A 6 -2.92 -10.39 5.60
CA MET A 6 -3.65 -9.11 5.55
C MET A 6 -4.41 -8.96 4.22
N ARG A 7 -3.81 -9.36 3.10
CA ARG A 7 -4.46 -9.34 1.78
C ARG A 7 -5.65 -10.30 1.69
N ARG A 8 -5.54 -11.51 2.23
CA ARG A 8 -6.67 -12.45 2.28
C ARG A 8 -7.84 -11.95 3.13
N ALA A 9 -7.55 -11.14 4.15
CA ALA A 9 -8.57 -10.55 5.01
C ALA A 9 -9.17 -9.24 4.44
N ALA A 10 -8.56 -8.65 3.41
CA ALA A 10 -9.01 -7.40 2.84
C ALA A 10 -10.30 -7.58 2.05
N ARG A 11 -11.23 -6.62 2.18
CA ARG A 11 -12.50 -6.58 1.41
C ARG A 11 -12.39 -5.78 0.11
N GLY A 12 -11.20 -5.31 -0.23
CA GLY A 12 -10.91 -4.47 -1.38
C GLY A 12 -9.40 -4.29 -1.57
N PRO A 13 -8.98 -3.45 -2.55
CA PRO A 13 -7.58 -3.17 -2.79
C PRO A 13 -6.87 -2.71 -1.50
N LEU A 14 -5.76 -3.34 -1.17
CA LEU A 14 -4.97 -3.05 0.03
C LEU A 14 -3.54 -2.72 -0.38
N ARG A 15 -3.03 -1.56 0.04
CA ARG A 15 -1.62 -1.20 -0.06
C ARG A 15 -0.98 -1.34 1.31
N LEU A 16 0.15 -2.02 1.40
CA LEU A 16 0.85 -2.35 2.63
C LEU A 16 2.24 -1.72 2.64
N ALA A 17 2.50 -0.84 3.61
CA ALA A 17 3.82 -0.29 3.87
C ALA A 17 4.39 -0.87 5.18
N ALA A 18 5.58 -1.46 5.12
CA ALA A 18 6.33 -1.90 6.30
C ALA A 18 7.13 -0.72 6.86
N LEU A 19 6.89 -0.30 8.10
CA LEU A 19 7.69 0.72 8.80
C LEU A 19 8.51 0.06 9.90
N THR A 20 9.83 -0.04 9.71
CA THR A 20 10.75 -0.75 10.60
C THR A 20 11.54 0.22 11.50
N GLY A 21 11.95 -0.24 12.69
CA GLY A 21 12.69 0.57 13.68
C GLY A 21 14.21 0.54 13.52
N TYR A 22 14.90 1.43 14.25
CA TYR A 22 16.36 1.52 14.29
C TYR A 22 17.02 0.25 14.84
N GLY A 23 18.15 -0.15 14.26
CA GLY A 23 19.04 -1.18 14.81
C GLY A 23 18.93 -2.58 14.17
N ARG A 24 18.06 -2.78 13.18
CA ARG A 24 18.23 -3.87 12.23
C ARG A 24 18.72 -3.26 10.94
N GLN A 25 20.00 -3.49 10.60
CA GLN A 25 20.43 -3.42 9.20
C GLN A 25 19.32 -4.10 8.42
N ALA A 26 18.64 -3.30 7.61
CA ALA A 26 17.48 -3.74 6.89
C ALA A 26 17.92 -5.01 6.15
N GLY A 27 17.36 -6.14 6.58
CA GLY A 27 17.05 -7.19 5.64
C GLY A 27 16.07 -6.56 4.67
N VAL A 28 16.60 -5.74 3.76
CA VAL A 28 16.04 -5.47 2.45
C VAL A 28 16.13 -6.82 1.77
N VAL A 29 15.29 -7.74 2.22
CA VAL A 29 15.00 -8.94 1.47
C VAL A 29 14.42 -8.35 0.20
N THR A 30 15.20 -8.47 -0.87
CA THR A 30 14.81 -8.16 -2.23
C THR A 30 13.60 -9.02 -2.54
N HIS A 31 12.41 -8.50 -2.19
CA HIS A 31 11.15 -9.11 -2.50
C HIS A 31 10.83 -8.75 -3.93
N THR A 32 10.90 -9.75 -4.79
CA THR A 32 10.41 -9.66 -6.15
C THR A 32 8.91 -9.36 -6.13
N PRO A 33 8.40 -8.41 -6.93
CA PRO A 33 7.03 -7.89 -6.86
C PRO A 33 5.91 -8.93 -7.03
N ALA A 34 6.23 -10.14 -7.49
CA ALA A 34 5.25 -11.17 -7.83
C ALA A 34 4.77 -11.99 -6.63
N ASP A 35 5.33 -11.80 -5.42
CA ASP A 35 4.90 -12.55 -4.25
C ASP A 35 3.79 -11.80 -3.50
N ALA A 36 2.59 -12.38 -3.45
CA ALA A 36 1.48 -11.89 -2.61
C ALA A 36 1.87 -11.78 -1.12
N ALA A 37 2.99 -12.38 -0.71
CA ALA A 37 3.59 -12.25 0.60
C ALA A 37 4.46 -10.98 0.82
N ALA A 38 4.64 -10.11 -0.17
CA ALA A 38 5.44 -8.88 -0.08
C ALA A 38 4.62 -7.64 0.38
N PHE A 39 5.32 -6.72 1.06
CA PHE A 39 4.84 -5.35 1.30
C PHE A 39 5.14 -4.49 0.07
N ASP A 40 4.27 -3.55 -0.24
CA ASP A 40 4.40 -2.66 -1.41
C ASP A 40 5.45 -1.58 -1.21
N LEU A 41 5.73 -1.22 0.05
CA LEU A 41 6.71 -0.21 0.43
C LEU A 41 7.41 -0.61 1.72
N HIS A 42 8.70 -0.30 1.81
CA HIS A 42 9.49 -0.47 3.02
C HIS A 42 10.06 0.89 3.45
N LEU A 43 9.70 1.33 4.65
CA LEU A 43 10.18 2.53 5.31
C LEU A 43 10.99 2.13 6.54
N THR A 44 12.09 2.83 6.79
CA THR A 44 12.90 2.65 8.00
C THR A 44 12.84 3.93 8.83
N LYS A 45 12.72 3.80 10.15
CA LYS A 45 12.76 4.96 11.04
C LYS A 45 14.20 5.56 11.07
N PRO A 46 14.35 6.90 11.02
CA PRO A 46 13.27 7.87 10.98
C PRO A 46 12.73 7.98 9.55
N ALA A 47 11.42 7.83 9.39
CA ALA A 47 10.77 8.14 8.12
C ALA A 47 10.36 9.62 8.16
N GLY A 48 10.76 10.39 7.15
CA GLY A 48 10.36 11.78 7.04
C GLY A 48 8.91 11.94 6.59
N MET A 49 8.38 13.16 6.68
CA MET A 49 7.03 13.46 6.19
C MET A 49 6.87 13.11 4.71
N GLU A 50 7.89 13.36 3.89
CA GLU A 50 7.88 13.03 2.47
C GLU A 50 7.77 11.52 2.20
N ASP A 51 8.45 10.69 2.99
CA ASP A 51 8.37 9.24 2.88
C ASP A 51 6.97 8.72 3.22
N LEU A 52 6.32 9.34 4.20
CA LEU A 52 4.95 9.04 4.57
C LEU A 52 3.95 9.52 3.51
N ARG A 53 4.18 10.68 2.88
CA ARG A 53 3.35 11.18 1.77
C ARG A 53 3.37 10.21 0.58
N ARG A 54 4.56 9.79 0.14
CA ARG A 54 4.72 8.78 -0.93
C ARG A 54 4.03 7.44 -0.60
N ALA A 55 3.99 7.07 0.68
CA ALA A 55 3.29 5.87 1.15
C ALA A 55 1.76 5.96 1.02
N LEU A 56 1.19 7.18 0.97
CA LEU A 56 -0.25 7.42 0.95
C LEU A 56 -0.79 7.81 -0.43
N GLU A 57 0.01 8.44 -1.29
CA GLU A 57 -0.46 9.09 -2.53
C GLU A 57 -1.03 8.16 -3.62
N VAL A 58 -0.83 6.84 -3.56
CA VAL A 58 -1.31 5.89 -4.60
C VAL A 58 -2.81 5.53 -4.47
N ASN A 59 -3.52 6.03 -3.44
CA ASN A 59 -4.96 5.78 -3.26
C ASN A 59 -5.88 6.73 -4.07
N ALA A 60 -5.33 7.66 -4.85
CA ALA A 60 -6.10 8.78 -5.43
C ALA A 60 -6.72 8.53 -6.82
N GLU A 61 -6.40 7.43 -7.51
CA GLU A 61 -6.96 7.15 -8.84
C GLU A 61 -8.11 6.12 -8.78
N LEU A 62 -9.28 6.57 -8.32
CA LEU A 62 -10.53 5.97 -8.79
C LEU A 62 -11.08 6.89 -9.90
N PRO A 63 -11.27 6.39 -11.14
CA PRO A 63 -12.01 7.17 -12.14
C PRO A 63 -13.42 7.39 -11.59
N VAL A 64 -13.80 8.67 -11.45
CA VAL A 64 -15.19 9.06 -11.17
C VAL A 64 -16.02 8.62 -12.37
N GLY A 65 -16.56 7.41 -12.31
CA GLY A 65 -17.56 6.94 -13.25
C GLY A 65 -18.76 7.87 -13.17
N SER A 66 -19.10 8.50 -14.30
CA SER A 66 -20.24 9.40 -14.45
C SER A 66 -21.55 8.67 -14.15
N ALA A 67 -21.98 8.69 -12.89
CA ALA A 67 -23.27 8.19 -12.47
C ALA A 67 -24.35 9.25 -12.71
N GLY A 68 -25.03 9.14 -13.85
CA GLY A 68 -26.46 9.44 -13.98
C GLY A 68 -26.87 10.91 -13.96
N ASP A 69 -27.16 11.44 -15.15
CA ASP A 69 -28.39 12.21 -15.32
C ASP A 69 -29.19 11.62 -16.50
N ALA A 70 -29.60 10.37 -16.30
CA ALA A 70 -30.73 9.78 -17.02
C ALA A 70 -31.97 9.99 -16.15
N ARG A 71 -32.53 11.20 -16.18
CA ARG A 71 -33.90 11.42 -15.74
C ARG A 71 -34.83 11.20 -16.93
N ALA A 72 -35.46 10.04 -16.91
CA ALA A 72 -36.78 9.86 -17.50
C ALA A 72 -37.77 10.80 -16.79
N GLY A 73 -38.64 11.44 -17.57
CA GLY A 73 -39.67 12.37 -17.12
C GLY A 73 -40.14 13.20 -18.29
#